data_AF-A0A4Y9Q094-F1
#
_entry.id   AF-A0A4Y9Q094-F1
#
_cell.length_a   1.000
_cell.length_b   1.000
_cell.length_c   1.000
_cell.angle_alpha   90.00
_cell.angle_beta   90.00
_cell.angle_gamma   90.00
#
_symmetry.space_group_name_H-M   'P 1'
#
loop_
_entity.id
_entity.type
_entity.pdbx_description
1 polymer ?
#
loop_
_entity_poly.entity_id
_entity_poly.type
_entity_poly.pdbx_seq_one_letter_code
_entity_poly.pdbx_strand_id
1 'polypeptide(L)'
;MTQARHDDGVAHALAEGVRRWRRRRIIRRAVLTASLVLIAVAAASVWLVADARERALAARAVTAGQHAVVMATFEGTADLAGRIESQRTAYRDADALWAAAEESTSAFRGGDVVPAVSAPNPGGESLPGGDAEARALLDGIGGTAVQIVYDGGPQNCGYAAADETYRVALGGCYDSRFRNRIFLAWDAGATRTNIWPIFVHEAMHWYQWDRFSTQFAAAEQTGVGQDAYRVQIEADASCRAVIQHGVPATAYELSSAPCDIAQWHDGWLLEQLTALGVPVAAPDPEAFEVQEVVRP
;
A
#
# COMPACT_ATOMS: atom_id res chain seq x y z
N MET A 1 -119.38 43.24 67.17
CA MET A 1 -118.19 42.45 67.58
C MET A 1 -117.95 41.41 66.49
N THR A 2 -117.23 41.67 65.38
CA THR A 2 -115.76 41.64 65.14
C THR A 2 -115.05 40.33 65.47
N GLN A 3 -114.86 39.44 64.47
CA GLN A 3 -113.64 38.62 64.19
C GLN A 3 -113.97 37.42 63.27
N ALA A 4 -113.68 37.48 61.96
CA ALA A 4 -113.73 36.29 61.09
C ALA A 4 -112.97 36.39 59.75
N ARG A 5 -112.00 37.29 59.54
CA ARG A 5 -111.37 37.47 58.20
C ARG A 5 -109.84 37.72 58.17
N HIS A 6 -109.05 37.11 59.05
CA HIS A 6 -107.60 37.35 59.07
C HIS A 6 -106.64 36.15 59.05
N ASP A 7 -107.12 34.90 59.06
CA ASP A 7 -106.21 33.73 59.20
C ASP A 7 -105.79 33.01 57.89
N ASP A 8 -106.47 33.20 56.76
CA ASP A 8 -106.15 32.46 55.53
C ASP A 8 -104.94 33.02 54.72
N GLY A 9 -104.53 34.26 54.97
CA GLY A 9 -103.44 34.93 54.23
C GLY A 9 -102.03 34.51 54.66
N VAL A 10 -101.85 34.21 55.95
CA VAL A 10 -100.53 33.90 56.54
C VAL A 10 -100.08 32.48 56.19
N ALA A 11 -101.02 31.52 56.19
CA ALA A 11 -100.75 30.14 55.81
C ALA A 11 -100.35 30.00 54.32
N HIS A 12 -100.95 30.81 53.43
CA HIS A 12 -100.63 30.79 52.00
C HIS A 12 -99.24 31.40 51.71
N ALA A 13 -98.90 32.51 52.38
CA ALA A 13 -97.60 33.18 52.23
C ALA A 13 -96.42 32.32 52.74
N LEU A 14 -96.60 31.60 53.85
CA LEU A 14 -95.58 30.66 54.37
C LEU A 14 -95.40 29.44 53.45
N ALA A 15 -96.49 28.89 52.90
CA ALA A 15 -96.43 27.78 51.95
C ALA A 15 -95.75 28.17 50.62
N GLU A 16 -95.90 29.41 50.16
CA GLU A 16 -95.15 29.93 49.00
C GLU A 16 -93.68 30.23 49.32
N GLY A 17 -93.36 30.70 50.52
CA GLY A 17 -91.99 30.93 50.98
C GLY A 17 -91.17 29.63 51.03
N VAL A 18 -91.75 28.56 51.57
CA VAL A 18 -91.11 27.23 51.61
C VAL A 18 -90.96 26.64 50.21
N ARG A 19 -91.94 26.83 49.31
CA ARG A 19 -91.84 26.41 47.90
C ARG A 19 -90.76 27.17 47.14
N ARG A 20 -90.65 28.49 47.34
CA ARG A 20 -89.57 29.32 46.75
C ARG A 20 -88.19 28.95 47.28
N TRP A 21 -88.06 28.68 48.58
CA TRP A 21 -86.80 28.24 49.18
C TRP A 21 -86.39 26.84 48.71
N ARG A 22 -87.32 25.87 48.65
CA ARG A 22 -87.07 24.53 48.09
C ARG A 22 -86.65 24.62 46.61
N ARG A 23 -87.35 25.42 45.79
CA ARG A 23 -86.95 25.68 44.39
C ARG A 23 -85.55 26.27 44.29
N ARG A 24 -85.21 27.29 45.08
CA ARG A 24 -83.85 27.89 45.09
C ARG A 24 -82.77 26.90 45.51
N ARG A 25 -83.05 26.01 46.47
CA ARG A 25 -82.12 24.94 46.89
C ARG A 25 -81.91 23.88 45.81
N ILE A 26 -82.98 23.50 45.11
CA ILE A 26 -82.93 22.56 43.99
C ILE A 26 -82.15 23.16 42.82
N ILE A 27 -82.41 24.43 42.48
CA ILE A 27 -81.69 25.15 41.41
C ILE A 27 -80.20 25.28 41.75
N ARG A 28 -79.84 25.68 42.97
CA ARG A 28 -78.43 25.75 43.40
C ARG A 28 -77.72 24.40 43.34
N ARG A 29 -78.40 23.33 43.78
CA ARG A 29 -77.85 21.96 43.67
C ARG A 29 -77.68 21.57 42.21
N ALA A 30 -78.68 21.78 41.36
CA ALA A 30 -78.61 21.48 39.94
C ALA A 30 -77.49 22.24 39.23
N VAL A 31 -77.30 23.53 39.55
CA VAL A 31 -76.19 24.34 39.00
C VAL A 31 -74.83 23.82 39.48
N LEU A 32 -74.67 23.51 40.78
CA LEU A 32 -73.43 22.94 41.29
C LEU A 32 -73.12 21.59 40.65
N THR A 33 -74.12 20.72 40.51
CA THR A 33 -73.96 19.41 39.86
C THR A 33 -73.62 19.59 38.38
N ALA A 34 -74.27 20.52 37.67
CA ALA A 34 -73.97 20.82 36.28
C ALA A 34 -72.55 21.38 36.11
N SER A 35 -72.12 22.30 36.98
CA SER A 35 -70.75 22.83 36.99
C SER A 35 -69.71 21.74 37.25
N LEU A 36 -69.96 20.84 38.22
CA LEU A 36 -69.06 19.73 38.51
C LEU A 36 -68.97 18.74 37.34
N VAL A 37 -70.10 18.44 36.70
CA VAL A 37 -70.11 17.61 35.48
C VAL A 37 -69.33 18.29 34.35
N LEU A 38 -69.50 19.59 34.14
CA LEU A 38 -68.74 20.33 33.11
C LEU A 38 -67.24 20.34 33.39
N ILE A 39 -66.83 20.51 34.66
CA ILE A 39 -65.42 20.44 35.06
C ILE A 39 -64.86 19.03 34.85
N ALA A 40 -65.62 17.99 35.23
CA ALA A 40 -65.21 16.60 35.02
C ALA A 40 -65.07 16.26 33.54
N VAL A 41 -66.00 16.72 32.70
CA VAL A 41 -65.95 16.56 31.24
C VAL A 41 -64.76 17.31 30.63
N ALA A 42 -64.50 18.55 31.07
CA ALA A 42 -63.35 19.32 30.60
C ALA A 42 -62.03 18.64 30.99
N ALA A 43 -61.90 18.18 32.23
CA ALA A 43 -60.71 17.47 32.71
C ALA A 43 -60.49 16.15 31.94
N ALA A 44 -61.55 15.37 31.72
CA ALA A 44 -61.48 14.14 30.92
C ALA A 44 -61.10 14.42 29.46
N SER A 45 -61.63 15.49 28.86
CA SER A 45 -61.29 15.89 27.49
C SER A 45 -59.83 16.30 27.36
N VAL A 46 -59.32 17.09 28.31
CA VAL A 46 -57.89 17.49 28.33
C VAL A 46 -56.99 16.28 28.51
N TRP A 47 -57.35 15.34 29.40
CA TRP A 47 -56.58 14.11 29.59
C TRP A 47 -56.56 13.25 28.32
N LEU A 48 -57.70 13.08 27.63
CA LEU A 48 -57.76 12.34 26.37
C LEU A 48 -56.92 12.97 25.26
N VAL A 49 -56.89 14.30 25.18
CA VAL A 49 -56.04 15.02 24.21
C VAL A 49 -54.56 14.86 24.55
N ALA A 50 -54.18 14.93 25.83
CA ALA A 50 -52.81 14.70 26.28
C ALA A 50 -52.35 13.27 26.00
N ASP A 51 -53.17 12.27 26.35
CA ASP A 51 -52.90 10.85 26.10
C ASP A 51 -52.85 10.51 24.60
N ALA A 52 -53.75 11.07 23.79
CA ALA A 52 -53.69 10.92 22.33
C ALA A 52 -52.41 11.54 21.75
N ARG A 53 -51.95 12.67 22.29
CA ARG A 53 -50.69 13.32 21.90
C ARG A 53 -49.48 12.47 22.31
N GLU A 54 -49.45 11.94 23.53
CA GLU A 54 -48.38 11.04 23.99
C GLU A 54 -48.32 9.77 23.15
N ARG A 55 -49.46 9.14 22.83
CA ARG A 55 -49.52 7.99 21.93
C ARG A 55 -49.04 8.32 20.52
N ALA A 56 -49.39 9.50 19.98
CA ALA A 56 -48.92 9.95 18.68
C ALA A 56 -47.40 10.25 18.67
N LEU A 57 -46.84 10.76 19.77
CA LEU A 57 -45.40 11.00 19.92
C LEU A 57 -44.64 9.68 20.08
N ALA A 58 -45.15 8.74 20.87
CA ALA A 58 -44.59 7.40 21.02
C ALA A 58 -44.61 6.61 19.70
N ALA A 59 -45.67 6.73 18.90
CA ALA A 59 -45.75 6.12 17.58
C ALA A 59 -44.77 6.73 16.54
N ARG A 60 -44.27 7.94 16.79
CA ARG A 60 -43.26 8.62 15.96
C ARG A 60 -41.85 8.46 16.50
N ALA A 61 -41.67 7.83 17.65
CA ALA A 61 -40.35 7.60 18.22
C ALA A 61 -39.60 6.55 17.38
N VAL A 62 -38.35 6.84 17.03
CA VAL A 62 -37.45 5.88 16.39
C VAL A 62 -37.32 4.68 17.33
N THR A 63 -37.69 3.51 16.85
CA THR A 63 -37.56 2.28 17.66
C THR A 63 -36.09 1.96 17.89
N ALA A 64 -35.78 1.25 18.98
CA ALA A 64 -34.40 0.80 19.25
C ALA A 64 -33.80 0.01 18.07
N GLY A 65 -34.62 -0.79 17.36
CA GLY A 65 -34.20 -1.52 16.16
C GLY A 65 -33.86 -0.60 14.98
N GLN A 66 -34.66 0.44 14.73
CA GLN A 66 -34.36 1.43 13.68
C GLN A 66 -33.11 2.25 14.02
N HIS A 67 -32.92 2.62 15.29
CA HIS A 67 -31.71 3.28 15.75
C HIS A 67 -30.48 2.37 15.56
N ALA A 68 -30.57 1.08 15.90
CA ALA A 68 -29.49 0.12 15.70
C ALA A 68 -29.09 -0.05 14.23
N VAL A 69 -30.06 -0.11 13.30
CA VAL A 69 -29.78 -0.17 11.85
C VAL A 69 -29.06 1.08 11.36
N VAL A 70 -29.50 2.26 11.80
CA VAL A 70 -28.85 3.52 11.45
C VAL A 70 -27.42 3.56 11.98
N MET A 71 -27.22 3.19 13.25
CA MET A 71 -25.88 3.12 13.86
C MET A 71 -24.97 2.12 13.14
N ALA A 72 -25.45 0.91 12.84
CA ALA A 72 -24.69 -0.08 12.07
C ALA A 72 -24.33 0.41 10.67
N THR A 73 -25.21 1.18 10.02
CA THR A 73 -24.93 1.79 8.71
C THR A 73 -23.86 2.87 8.83
N PHE A 74 -23.92 3.71 9.86
CA PHE A 74 -22.89 4.73 10.13
C PHE A 74 -21.54 4.10 10.45
N GLU A 75 -21.50 3.07 11.28
CA GLU A 75 -20.27 2.32 11.61
C GLU A 75 -19.68 1.67 10.37
N GLY A 76 -20.50 1.01 9.54
CA GLY A 76 -20.05 0.41 8.28
C GLY A 76 -19.52 1.45 7.28
N THR A 77 -20.12 2.63 7.23
CA THR A 77 -19.65 3.75 6.38
C THR A 77 -18.33 4.33 6.91
N ALA A 78 -18.20 4.48 8.22
CA ALA A 78 -16.98 4.99 8.85
C ALA A 78 -15.81 4.00 8.70
N ASP A 79 -16.06 2.71 8.84
CA ASP A 79 -15.09 1.63 8.58
C ASP A 79 -14.63 1.63 7.11
N LEU A 80 -15.57 1.71 6.17
CA LEU A 80 -15.24 1.82 4.74
C LEU A 80 -14.42 3.08 4.43
N ALA A 81 -14.80 4.23 4.97
CA ALA A 81 -14.05 5.47 4.80
C ALA A 81 -12.63 5.36 5.38
N GLY A 82 -12.48 4.72 6.55
CA GLY A 82 -11.19 4.44 7.16
C GLY A 82 -10.31 3.54 6.30
N ARG A 83 -10.86 2.46 5.73
CA ARG A 83 -10.14 1.60 4.78
C ARG A 83 -9.72 2.35 3.51
N ILE A 84 -10.60 3.17 2.94
CA ILE A 84 -10.29 3.97 1.74
C ILE A 84 -9.12 4.91 2.03
N GLU A 85 -9.13 5.61 3.16
CA GLU A 85 -8.04 6.52 3.51
C GLU A 85 -6.72 5.79 3.77
N SER A 86 -6.78 4.63 4.44
CA SER A 86 -5.62 3.78 4.65
C SER A 86 -5.02 3.29 3.33
N GLN A 87 -5.84 2.80 2.39
CA GLN A 87 -5.35 2.35 1.09
C GLN A 87 -4.83 3.48 0.21
N ARG A 88 -5.46 4.66 0.24
CA ARG A 88 -4.93 5.85 -0.44
C ARG A 88 -3.57 6.26 0.10
N THR A 89 -3.38 6.18 1.41
CA THR A 89 -2.09 6.47 2.05
C THR A 89 -1.05 5.43 1.60
N ALA A 90 -1.38 4.14 1.68
CA ALA A 90 -0.49 3.07 1.22
C ALA A 90 -0.10 3.20 -0.25
N TYR A 91 -1.05 3.56 -1.12
CA TYR A 91 -0.77 3.82 -2.54
C TYR A 91 0.18 5.01 -2.73
N ARG A 92 -0.06 6.14 -2.05
CA ARG A 92 0.82 7.32 -2.15
C ARG A 92 2.24 7.02 -1.66
N ASP A 93 2.36 6.25 -0.58
CA ASP A 93 3.66 5.85 -0.04
C ASP A 93 4.41 4.93 -1.02
N ALA A 94 3.71 3.95 -1.62
CA ALA A 94 4.28 3.07 -2.64
C ALA A 94 4.67 3.83 -3.93
N ASP A 95 3.82 4.77 -4.36
CA ASP A 95 4.05 5.60 -5.55
C ASP A 95 5.24 6.53 -5.35
N ALA A 96 5.34 7.18 -4.18
CA ALA A 96 6.47 8.01 -3.83
C ALA A 96 7.80 7.23 -3.77
N LEU A 97 7.79 6.01 -3.22
CA LEU A 97 8.95 5.13 -3.22
C LEU A 97 9.37 4.76 -4.65
N TRP A 98 8.42 4.33 -5.48
CA TRP A 98 8.72 3.97 -6.86
C TRP A 98 9.27 5.17 -7.66
N ALA A 99 8.66 6.34 -7.52
CA ALA A 99 9.14 7.57 -8.16
C ALA A 99 10.57 7.94 -7.73
N ALA A 100 10.90 7.80 -6.45
CA ALA A 100 12.25 8.03 -5.95
C ALA A 100 13.25 7.00 -6.53
N ALA A 101 12.85 5.75 -6.72
CA ALA A 101 13.68 4.72 -7.35
C ALA A 101 13.93 5.00 -8.85
N GLU A 102 12.92 5.52 -9.56
CA GLU A 102 13.06 5.99 -10.94
C GLU A 102 13.97 7.22 -11.05
N GLU A 103 13.88 8.16 -10.11
CA GLU A 103 14.78 9.31 -10.04
C GLU A 103 16.23 8.87 -9.83
N SER A 104 16.47 7.97 -8.86
CA SER A 104 17.79 7.37 -8.61
C SER A 104 18.34 6.66 -9.85
N THR A 105 17.48 5.92 -10.57
CA THR A 105 17.82 5.29 -11.85
C THR A 105 18.23 6.31 -12.91
N SER A 106 17.47 7.41 -13.04
CA SER A 106 17.79 8.47 -13.99
C SER A 106 19.14 9.11 -13.66
N ALA A 107 19.44 9.34 -12.37
CA ALA A 107 20.72 9.84 -11.92
C ALA A 107 21.87 8.87 -12.25
N PHE A 108 21.69 7.58 -11.97
CA PHE A 108 22.65 6.52 -12.32
C PHE A 108 22.92 6.49 -13.83
N ARG A 109 21.90 6.57 -14.68
CA ARG A 109 22.06 6.58 -16.15
C ARG A 109 22.65 7.89 -16.69
N GLY A 110 22.46 9.00 -15.97
CA GLY A 110 22.96 10.32 -16.35
C GLY A 110 24.43 10.58 -16.01
N GLY A 111 25.06 9.73 -15.19
CA GLY A 111 26.44 9.88 -14.74
C GLY A 111 27.31 8.67 -15.05
N ASP A 112 28.57 8.92 -15.40
CA ASP A 112 29.62 7.90 -15.44
C ASP A 112 30.88 8.51 -14.85
N VAL A 113 31.53 7.80 -13.93
CA VAL A 113 32.82 8.20 -13.39
C VAL A 113 33.88 7.51 -14.21
N VAL A 114 34.87 8.26 -14.71
CA VAL A 114 36.02 7.64 -15.37
C VAL A 114 37.02 7.24 -14.28
N PRO A 115 37.22 5.94 -14.03
CA PRO A 115 38.26 5.48 -13.12
C PRO A 115 39.64 5.76 -13.73
N ALA A 116 40.61 6.13 -12.88
CA ALA A 116 42.01 6.09 -13.29
C ALA A 116 42.51 4.65 -13.15
N VAL A 117 43.13 4.09 -14.20
CA VAL A 117 43.79 2.78 -14.13
C VAL A 117 44.81 2.81 -12.99
N SER A 118 44.63 1.92 -12.03
CA SER A 118 45.39 1.94 -10.78
C SER A 118 46.66 1.09 -10.84
N ALA A 119 46.66 0.02 -11.64
CA ALA A 119 47.85 -0.75 -11.98
C ALA A 119 47.73 -1.41 -13.38
N PRO A 120 48.83 -1.62 -14.11
CA PRO A 120 48.78 -2.29 -15.40
C PRO A 120 48.30 -3.75 -15.24
N ASN A 121 47.49 -4.21 -16.19
CA ASN A 121 47.13 -5.62 -16.30
C ASN A 121 48.36 -6.48 -16.68
N PRO A 122 48.78 -7.46 -15.85
CA PRO A 122 49.98 -8.25 -16.12
C PRO A 122 49.92 -9.03 -17.44
N GLY A 123 48.72 -9.42 -17.84
CA GLY A 123 48.47 -10.22 -19.04
C GLY A 123 48.34 -9.42 -20.34
N GLY A 124 48.50 -8.09 -20.28
CA GLY A 124 48.56 -7.21 -21.45
C GLY A 124 47.38 -6.24 -21.61
N GLU A 125 47.39 -5.49 -22.71
CA GLU A 125 46.46 -4.37 -22.99
C GLU A 125 45.33 -4.73 -23.97
N SER A 126 45.11 -6.02 -24.24
CA SER A 126 44.06 -6.47 -25.15
C SER A 126 43.50 -7.82 -24.72
N LEU A 127 42.22 -8.05 -24.96
CA LEU A 127 41.55 -9.29 -24.56
C LEU A 127 42.10 -10.48 -25.35
N PRO A 128 42.50 -11.59 -24.68
CA PRO A 128 42.88 -12.81 -25.37
C PRO A 128 41.74 -13.33 -26.24
N GLY A 129 41.97 -13.45 -27.54
CA GLY A 129 40.93 -13.84 -28.50
C GLY A 129 40.20 -12.68 -29.20
N GLY A 130 40.54 -11.42 -28.88
CA GLY A 130 40.21 -10.24 -29.66
C GLY A 130 39.08 -9.37 -29.11
N ASP A 131 39.32 -8.05 -29.07
CA ASP A 131 38.39 -7.05 -28.54
C ASP A 131 37.13 -6.87 -29.39
N ALA A 132 37.18 -7.24 -30.69
CA ALA A 132 36.05 -7.07 -31.61
C ALA A 132 34.84 -7.90 -31.21
N GLU A 133 35.05 -9.11 -30.69
CA GLU A 133 33.96 -9.98 -30.24
C GLU A 133 33.38 -9.51 -28.91
N ALA A 134 34.25 -9.05 -28.00
CA ALA A 134 33.84 -8.43 -26.75
C ALA A 134 32.98 -7.18 -27.01
N ARG A 135 33.41 -6.35 -27.97
CA ARG A 135 32.65 -5.19 -28.45
C ARG A 135 31.30 -5.60 -29.03
N ALA A 136 31.26 -6.61 -29.89
CA ALA A 136 30.01 -7.10 -30.49
C ALA A 136 29.02 -7.61 -29.44
N LEU A 137 29.51 -8.31 -28.40
CA LEU A 137 28.66 -8.74 -27.27
C LEU A 137 28.08 -7.54 -26.53
N LEU A 138 28.91 -6.58 -26.14
CA LEU A 138 28.47 -5.37 -25.44
C LEU A 138 27.45 -4.58 -26.27
N ASP A 139 27.68 -4.43 -27.57
CA ASP A 139 26.72 -3.76 -28.47
C ASP A 139 25.39 -4.53 -28.55
N GLY A 140 25.45 -5.86 -28.62
CA GLY A 140 24.28 -6.74 -28.67
C GLY A 140 23.38 -6.66 -27.43
N ILE A 141 23.96 -6.34 -26.27
CA ILE A 141 23.22 -6.15 -25.02
C ILE A 141 22.90 -4.68 -24.72
N GLY A 142 23.17 -3.76 -25.66
CA GLY A 142 22.89 -2.31 -25.53
C GLY A 142 24.00 -1.49 -24.85
N GLY A 143 25.12 -2.11 -24.49
CA GLY A 143 26.28 -1.51 -23.83
C GLY A 143 27.24 -0.76 -24.75
N THR A 144 26.74 -0.02 -25.74
CA THR A 144 27.58 0.66 -26.76
C THR A 144 28.56 1.68 -26.17
N ALA A 145 28.23 2.24 -24.99
CA ALA A 145 29.08 3.18 -24.26
C ALA A 145 30.07 2.49 -23.30
N VAL A 146 29.90 1.18 -23.03
CA VAL A 146 30.72 0.43 -22.08
C VAL A 146 32.13 0.25 -22.62
N GLN A 147 33.12 0.49 -21.77
CA GLN A 147 34.54 0.29 -22.07
C GLN A 147 35.11 -0.81 -21.18
N ILE A 148 36.00 -1.62 -21.76
CA ILE A 148 36.80 -2.59 -21.02
C ILE A 148 38.03 -1.85 -20.49
N VAL A 149 38.31 -1.99 -19.20
CA VAL A 149 39.47 -1.40 -18.53
C VAL A 149 40.37 -2.53 -18.06
N TYR A 150 41.58 -2.59 -18.60
CA TYR A 150 42.58 -3.57 -18.16
C TYR A 150 43.33 -3.03 -16.93
N ASP A 151 42.84 -3.36 -15.73
CA ASP A 151 43.39 -2.87 -14.46
C ASP A 151 43.66 -4.05 -13.50
N GLY A 152 44.94 -4.22 -13.15
CA GLY A 152 45.40 -5.21 -12.15
C GLY A 152 45.39 -4.68 -10.72
N GLY A 153 44.88 -3.48 -10.49
CA GLY A 153 44.82 -2.82 -9.20
C GLY A 153 43.47 -2.98 -8.49
N PRO A 154 43.29 -2.28 -7.35
CA PRO A 154 42.16 -2.51 -6.43
C PRO A 154 40.77 -2.16 -6.98
N GLN A 155 40.68 -1.49 -8.13
CA GLN A 155 39.39 -1.22 -8.79
C GLN A 155 38.81 -2.49 -9.42
N ASN A 156 39.65 -3.45 -9.80
CA ASN A 156 39.20 -4.76 -10.22
C ASN A 156 38.95 -5.64 -8.98
N CYS A 157 37.74 -5.55 -8.44
CA CYS A 157 37.33 -6.24 -7.21
C CYS A 157 37.42 -7.78 -7.27
N GLY A 158 37.46 -8.37 -8.47
CA GLY A 158 37.62 -9.82 -8.66
C GLY A 158 39.06 -10.26 -8.92
N TYR A 159 40.01 -9.34 -9.12
CA TYR A 159 41.40 -9.71 -9.36
C TYR A 159 42.16 -9.94 -8.05
N ALA A 160 42.44 -11.20 -7.73
CA ALA A 160 43.33 -11.60 -6.66
C ALA A 160 44.62 -12.17 -7.25
N ALA A 161 45.77 -11.70 -6.76
CA ALA A 161 47.07 -12.25 -7.14
C ALA A 161 47.12 -13.76 -6.86
N ALA A 162 47.82 -14.52 -7.70
CA ALA A 162 47.90 -15.97 -7.61
C ALA A 162 48.44 -16.39 -6.24
N ASP A 163 47.75 -17.32 -5.59
CA ASP A 163 48.16 -17.95 -4.33
C ASP A 163 48.37 -19.46 -4.53
N GLU A 164 48.65 -20.20 -3.46
CA GLU A 164 48.83 -21.66 -3.55
C GLU A 164 47.57 -22.40 -4.08
N THR A 165 46.40 -21.77 -4.04
CA THR A 165 45.11 -22.32 -4.47
C THR A 165 44.89 -22.10 -5.97
N TYR A 166 45.31 -20.96 -6.52
CA TYR A 166 45.09 -20.59 -7.92
C TYR A 166 46.41 -20.51 -8.70
N ARG A 167 46.59 -21.40 -9.69
CA ARG A 167 47.81 -21.45 -10.54
C ARG A 167 47.98 -20.22 -11.45
N VAL A 168 46.93 -19.43 -11.67
CA VAL A 168 46.89 -18.23 -12.53
C VAL A 168 45.91 -17.24 -11.89
N ALA A 169 46.34 -16.01 -11.64
CA ALA A 169 45.45 -14.92 -11.23
C ALA A 169 44.61 -14.47 -12.43
N LEU A 170 43.30 -14.38 -12.25
CA LEU A 170 42.36 -13.86 -13.24
C LEU A 170 41.13 -13.34 -12.52
N GLY A 171 40.60 -12.22 -12.99
CA GLY A 171 39.48 -11.58 -12.33
C GLY A 171 38.85 -10.48 -13.16
N GLY A 172 37.57 -10.27 -12.91
CA GLY A 172 36.79 -9.20 -13.49
C GLY A 172 36.00 -8.48 -12.41
N CYS A 173 35.55 -7.28 -12.73
CA CYS A 173 34.66 -6.54 -11.87
C CYS A 173 33.80 -5.60 -12.71
N TYR A 174 32.50 -5.70 -12.55
CA TYR A 174 31.58 -4.61 -12.80
C TYR A 174 31.18 -3.96 -11.48
N ASP A 175 31.42 -2.66 -11.36
CA ASP A 175 31.03 -1.86 -10.21
C ASP A 175 30.11 -0.74 -10.69
N SER A 176 28.89 -0.67 -10.14
CA SER A 176 27.88 0.29 -10.55
C SER A 176 28.29 1.76 -10.31
N ARG A 177 29.33 2.02 -9.52
CA ARG A 177 29.95 3.35 -9.41
C ARG A 177 30.60 3.81 -10.72
N PHE A 178 31.02 2.88 -11.56
CA PHE A 178 31.64 3.12 -12.86
C PHE A 178 30.75 2.53 -13.96
N ARG A 179 29.51 3.06 -14.10
CA ARG A 179 28.43 2.50 -14.92
C ARG A 179 28.89 1.97 -16.28
N ASN A 180 29.76 2.66 -17.01
CA ASN A 180 30.17 2.21 -18.34
C ASN A 180 31.56 1.57 -18.36
N ARG A 181 31.98 0.90 -17.28
CA ARG A 181 33.30 0.29 -17.17
C ARG A 181 33.20 -1.15 -16.66
N ILE A 182 33.88 -2.05 -17.37
CA ILE A 182 34.12 -3.42 -16.93
C ILE A 182 35.63 -3.57 -16.76
N PHE A 183 36.05 -3.90 -15.55
CA PHE A 183 37.46 -4.12 -15.25
C PHE A 183 37.81 -5.57 -15.49
N LEU A 184 38.97 -5.82 -16.10
CA LEU A 184 39.52 -7.17 -16.29
C LEU A 184 41.02 -7.15 -16.01
N ALA A 185 41.52 -8.23 -15.41
CA ALA A 185 42.94 -8.48 -15.27
C ALA A 185 43.23 -9.98 -15.19
N TRP A 186 44.43 -10.34 -15.61
CA TRP A 186 44.91 -11.71 -15.63
C TRP A 186 46.43 -11.77 -15.63
N ASP A 187 46.97 -12.90 -15.19
CA ASP A 187 48.39 -13.20 -15.27
C ASP A 187 48.84 -13.49 -16.72
N ALA A 188 50.13 -13.28 -16.98
CA ALA A 188 50.73 -13.60 -18.26
C ALA A 188 50.49 -15.07 -18.66
N GLY A 189 50.05 -15.29 -19.89
CA GLY A 189 49.78 -16.64 -20.43
C GLY A 189 48.33 -17.12 -20.28
N ALA A 190 47.44 -16.35 -19.64
CA ALA A 190 46.02 -16.67 -19.68
C ALA A 190 45.48 -16.64 -21.12
N THR A 191 44.59 -17.59 -21.42
CA THR A 191 44.04 -17.76 -22.77
C THR A 191 42.62 -17.20 -22.86
N ARG A 192 42.08 -17.13 -24.07
CA ARG A 192 40.67 -16.79 -24.31
C ARG A 192 39.73 -17.64 -23.45
N THR A 193 39.99 -18.94 -23.33
CA THR A 193 39.17 -19.87 -22.55
C THR A 193 39.11 -19.50 -21.07
N ASN A 194 40.14 -18.83 -20.54
CA ASN A 194 40.18 -18.39 -19.15
C ASN A 194 39.43 -17.06 -18.97
N ILE A 195 39.61 -16.11 -19.88
CA ILE A 195 39.18 -14.71 -19.68
C ILE A 195 37.79 -14.43 -20.25
N TRP A 196 37.40 -15.10 -21.33
CA TRP A 196 36.11 -14.89 -21.96
C TRP A 196 34.93 -15.14 -21.01
N PRO A 197 34.88 -16.21 -20.21
CA PRO A 197 33.80 -16.41 -19.23
C PRO A 197 33.69 -15.29 -18.19
N ILE A 198 34.83 -14.76 -17.71
CA ILE A 198 34.84 -13.65 -16.76
C ILE A 198 34.24 -12.41 -17.41
N PHE A 199 34.73 -12.05 -18.60
CA PHE A 199 34.24 -10.90 -19.33
C PHE A 199 32.72 -10.96 -19.56
N VAL A 200 32.21 -12.12 -19.99
CA VAL A 200 30.76 -12.29 -20.21
C VAL A 200 30.01 -12.14 -18.89
N HIS A 201 30.50 -12.72 -17.79
CA HIS A 201 29.89 -12.59 -16.46
C HIS A 201 29.79 -11.12 -16.03
N GLU A 202 30.88 -10.36 -16.11
CA GLU A 202 30.86 -8.93 -15.75
C GLU A 202 30.00 -8.09 -16.71
N ALA A 203 29.93 -8.46 -17.99
CA ALA A 203 29.00 -7.83 -18.93
C ALA A 203 27.53 -8.10 -18.55
N MET A 204 27.23 -9.25 -17.95
CA MET A 204 25.89 -9.57 -17.45
C MET A 204 25.56 -8.79 -16.18
N HIS A 205 26.53 -8.51 -15.32
CA HIS A 205 26.35 -7.55 -14.22
C HIS A 205 26.01 -6.15 -14.75
N TRP A 206 26.71 -5.67 -15.77
CA TRP A 206 26.34 -4.41 -16.43
C TRP A 206 24.91 -4.43 -16.97
N TYR A 207 24.54 -5.50 -17.70
CA TYR A 207 23.19 -5.68 -18.24
C TYR A 207 22.12 -5.64 -17.14
N GLN A 208 22.33 -6.36 -16.04
CA GLN A 208 21.41 -6.37 -14.89
C GLN A 208 21.24 -4.97 -14.32
N TRP A 209 22.34 -4.23 -14.12
CA TRP A 209 22.26 -2.86 -13.61
C TRP A 209 21.61 -1.90 -14.60
N ASP A 210 21.84 -2.05 -15.90
CA ASP A 210 21.15 -1.22 -16.89
C ASP A 210 19.65 -1.51 -16.93
N ARG A 211 19.27 -2.79 -16.83
CA ARG A 211 17.88 -3.24 -16.96
C ARG A 211 17.06 -3.10 -15.69
N PHE A 212 17.65 -3.35 -14.53
CA PHE A 212 16.99 -3.51 -13.24
C PHE A 212 17.39 -2.45 -12.20
N SER A 213 18.06 -1.37 -12.61
CA SER A 213 18.48 -0.28 -11.70
C SER A 213 17.35 0.27 -10.84
N THR A 214 16.11 0.32 -11.36
CA THR A 214 14.95 0.81 -10.60
C THR A 214 14.60 -0.14 -9.47
N GLN A 215 14.65 -1.45 -9.71
CA GLN A 215 14.39 -2.46 -8.69
C GLN A 215 15.52 -2.50 -7.66
N PHE A 216 16.77 -2.33 -8.06
CA PHE A 216 17.89 -2.21 -7.10
C PHE A 216 17.79 -0.94 -6.26
N ALA A 217 17.41 0.19 -6.86
CA ALA A 217 17.17 1.44 -6.14
C ALA A 217 15.96 1.31 -5.18
N ALA A 218 14.90 0.62 -5.59
CA ALA A 218 13.75 0.34 -4.74
C ALA A 218 14.11 -0.58 -3.57
N ALA A 219 14.97 -1.58 -3.78
CA ALA A 219 15.48 -2.45 -2.72
C ALA A 219 16.22 -1.65 -1.65
N GLU A 220 17.12 -0.76 -2.05
CA GLU A 220 17.84 0.12 -1.12
C GLU A 220 16.87 1.00 -0.31
N GLN A 221 15.84 1.55 -0.96
CA GLN A 221 14.84 2.41 -0.30
C GLN A 221 13.92 1.66 0.66
N THR A 222 13.69 0.35 0.45
CA THR A 222 13.00 -0.51 1.41
C THR A 222 13.91 -1.09 2.49
N GLY A 223 15.20 -0.72 2.49
CA GLY A 223 16.19 -1.19 3.46
C GLY A 223 16.75 -2.59 3.16
N VAL A 224 16.47 -3.13 1.96
CA VAL A 224 17.04 -4.39 1.47
C VAL A 224 18.33 -4.08 0.71
N GLY A 225 19.45 -4.03 1.44
CA GLY A 225 20.77 -3.79 0.85
C GLY A 225 21.26 -4.97 0.00
N GLN A 226 22.22 -4.69 -0.88
CA GLN A 226 22.74 -5.66 -1.87
C GLN A 226 23.24 -6.98 -1.23
N ASP A 227 23.80 -6.93 -0.02
CA ASP A 227 24.26 -8.13 0.69
C ASP A 227 23.16 -9.18 0.89
N ALA A 228 21.88 -8.76 0.98
CA ALA A 228 20.75 -9.66 1.14
C ALA A 228 20.44 -10.51 -0.10
N TYR A 229 20.85 -10.05 -1.28
CA TYR A 229 20.59 -10.72 -2.57
C TYR A 229 21.83 -10.84 -3.47
N ARG A 230 23.03 -10.66 -2.90
CA ARG A 230 24.30 -10.71 -3.63
C ARG A 230 24.51 -12.05 -4.33
N VAL A 231 24.21 -13.16 -3.65
CA VAL A 231 24.35 -14.51 -4.24
C VAL A 231 23.47 -14.67 -5.48
N GLN A 232 22.26 -14.11 -5.44
CA GLN A 232 21.30 -14.15 -6.54
C GLN A 232 21.76 -13.29 -7.71
N ILE A 233 22.33 -12.10 -7.48
CA ILE A 233 22.94 -11.28 -8.54
C ILE A 233 24.04 -12.06 -9.27
N GLU A 234 24.97 -12.65 -8.52
CA GLU A 234 26.09 -13.39 -9.09
C GLU A 234 25.62 -14.64 -9.86
N ALA A 235 24.69 -15.42 -9.30
CA ALA A 235 24.16 -16.61 -9.95
C ALA A 235 23.36 -16.27 -11.22
N ASP A 236 22.59 -15.18 -11.22
CA ASP A 236 21.86 -14.70 -12.39
C ASP A 236 22.82 -14.26 -13.51
N ALA A 237 23.93 -13.57 -13.17
CA ALA A 237 24.94 -13.16 -14.15
C ALA A 237 25.61 -14.38 -14.81
N SER A 238 26.01 -15.37 -14.01
CA SER A 238 26.56 -16.62 -14.51
C SER A 238 25.56 -17.41 -15.36
N CYS A 239 24.28 -17.46 -14.97
CA CYS A 239 23.27 -18.16 -15.76
C CYS A 239 22.94 -17.47 -17.08
N ARG A 240 22.93 -16.14 -17.14
CA ARG A 240 22.84 -15.41 -18.43
C ARG A 240 24.02 -15.73 -19.33
N ALA A 241 25.24 -15.71 -18.78
CA ALA A 241 26.44 -16.04 -19.54
C ALA A 241 26.38 -17.45 -20.15
N VAL A 242 25.91 -18.45 -19.38
CA VAL A 242 25.75 -19.82 -19.85
C VAL A 242 24.60 -19.98 -20.84
N ILE A 243 23.40 -19.57 -20.45
CA ILE A 243 22.15 -19.91 -21.15
C ILE A 243 21.92 -19.00 -22.35
N GLN A 244 22.22 -17.71 -22.25
CA GLN A 244 21.98 -16.73 -23.32
C GLN A 244 23.20 -16.54 -24.22
N HIS A 245 24.41 -16.67 -23.68
CA HIS A 245 25.66 -16.37 -24.40
C HIS A 245 26.56 -17.57 -24.65
N GLY A 246 26.13 -18.78 -24.24
CA GLY A 246 26.79 -20.04 -24.61
C GLY A 246 28.15 -20.26 -23.93
N VAL A 247 28.43 -19.59 -22.82
CA VAL A 247 29.60 -19.90 -21.99
C VAL A 247 29.42 -21.32 -21.41
N PRO A 248 30.43 -22.21 -21.47
CA PRO A 248 30.32 -23.53 -20.84
C PRO A 248 30.11 -23.41 -19.34
N ALA A 249 29.12 -24.12 -18.78
CA ALA A 249 28.84 -24.11 -17.33
C ALA A 249 30.07 -24.51 -16.49
N THR A 250 30.93 -25.38 -17.03
CA THR A 250 32.20 -25.80 -16.41
C THR A 250 33.14 -24.64 -16.11
N ALA A 251 32.98 -23.49 -16.78
CA ALA A 251 33.76 -22.29 -16.50
C ALA A 251 33.44 -21.67 -15.13
N TYR A 252 32.25 -21.93 -14.58
CA TYR A 252 31.78 -21.35 -13.31
C TYR A 252 31.66 -22.37 -12.18
N GLU A 253 31.90 -23.67 -12.42
CA GLU A 253 31.74 -24.75 -11.43
C GLU A 253 32.54 -24.55 -10.14
N LEU A 254 33.70 -23.90 -10.24
CA LEU A 254 34.58 -23.61 -9.09
C LEU A 254 34.48 -22.15 -8.61
N SER A 255 33.58 -21.37 -9.18
CA SER A 255 33.32 -20.01 -8.74
C SER A 255 32.41 -19.98 -7.51
N SER A 256 32.33 -18.84 -6.84
CA SER A 256 31.36 -18.61 -5.77
C SER A 256 29.92 -18.48 -6.24
N ALA A 257 29.67 -18.53 -7.56
CA ALA A 257 28.36 -18.34 -8.16
C ALA A 257 28.16 -19.17 -9.44
N PRO A 258 28.17 -20.51 -9.35
CA PRO A 258 27.90 -21.37 -10.49
C PRO A 258 26.47 -21.13 -11.03
N CYS A 259 26.26 -21.37 -12.33
CA CYS A 259 24.89 -21.48 -12.86
C CYS A 259 24.32 -22.88 -12.55
N ASP A 260 23.73 -23.04 -11.37
CA ASP A 260 23.10 -24.29 -10.90
C ASP A 260 21.56 -24.19 -10.82
N ILE A 261 20.99 -23.07 -11.28
CA ILE A 261 19.55 -22.79 -11.24
C ILE A 261 18.84 -23.54 -12.37
N ALA A 262 18.25 -24.69 -12.04
CA ALA A 262 17.63 -25.59 -13.03
C ALA A 262 16.47 -24.99 -13.85
N GLN A 263 15.76 -24.01 -13.29
CA GLN A 263 14.64 -23.34 -13.96
C GLN A 263 14.93 -21.85 -14.17
N TRP A 264 16.19 -21.50 -14.45
CA TRP A 264 16.54 -20.11 -14.69
C TRP A 264 15.79 -19.53 -15.90
N HIS A 265 15.36 -18.28 -15.76
CA HIS A 265 14.78 -17.47 -16.83
C HIS A 265 15.11 -15.99 -16.59
N ASP A 266 14.88 -15.15 -17.60
CA ASP A 266 15.26 -13.72 -17.58
C ASP A 266 14.68 -12.91 -16.40
N GLY A 267 13.54 -13.36 -15.85
CA GLY A 267 12.85 -12.73 -14.72
C GLY A 267 13.22 -13.30 -13.35
N TRP A 268 14.06 -14.33 -13.27
CA TRP A 268 14.34 -15.06 -12.02
C TRP A 268 14.87 -14.14 -10.92
N LEU A 269 15.80 -13.22 -11.25
CA LEU A 269 16.34 -12.26 -10.28
C LEU A 269 15.25 -11.34 -9.69
N LEU A 270 14.27 -10.92 -10.50
CA LEU A 270 13.16 -10.09 -10.02
C LEU A 270 12.24 -10.86 -9.08
N GLU A 271 12.04 -12.16 -9.30
CA GLU A 271 11.29 -13.01 -8.37
C GLU A 271 12.02 -13.14 -7.03
N GLN A 272 13.35 -13.24 -7.04
CA GLN A 272 14.15 -13.25 -5.81
C GLN A 272 14.02 -11.93 -5.04
N LEU A 273 14.06 -10.79 -5.72
CA LEU A 273 13.82 -9.47 -5.09
C LEU A 273 12.39 -9.36 -4.53
N THR A 274 11.40 -9.84 -5.28
CA THR A 274 10.00 -9.86 -4.84
C THR A 274 9.82 -10.70 -3.57
N ALA A 275 10.51 -11.84 -3.48
CA ALA A 275 10.48 -12.70 -2.29
C ALA A 275 11.07 -12.02 -1.04
N LEU A 276 11.94 -11.01 -1.21
CA LEU A 276 12.46 -10.15 -0.14
C LEU A 276 11.54 -8.97 0.19
N GLY A 277 10.37 -8.85 -0.47
CA GLY A 277 9.44 -7.74 -0.28
C GLY A 277 9.83 -6.47 -1.04
N VAL A 278 10.77 -6.55 -1.99
CA VAL A 278 11.13 -5.41 -2.86
C VAL A 278 10.05 -5.22 -3.92
N PRO A 279 9.51 -4.00 -4.11
CA PRO A 279 8.61 -3.73 -5.22
C PRO A 279 9.41 -3.78 -6.53
N VAL A 280 8.92 -4.58 -7.49
CA VAL A 280 9.58 -4.78 -8.79
C VAL A 280 8.89 -4.10 -9.97
N ALA A 281 7.77 -3.43 -9.71
CA ALA A 281 7.00 -2.65 -10.67
C ALA A 281 6.34 -1.46 -9.98
N ALA A 282 5.94 -0.46 -10.78
CA ALA A 282 5.12 0.66 -10.31
C ALA A 282 3.84 0.13 -9.62
N PRO A 283 3.37 0.77 -8.54
CA PRO A 283 2.17 0.34 -7.84
C PRO A 283 0.96 0.46 -8.78
N ASP A 284 0.24 -0.64 -8.94
CA ASP A 284 -1.04 -0.68 -9.66
C ASP A 284 -2.12 -0.01 -8.80
N PRO A 285 -2.73 1.12 -9.23
CA PRO A 285 -3.79 1.77 -8.46
C PRO A 285 -4.97 0.84 -8.13
N GLU A 286 -5.27 -0.12 -9.01
CA GLU A 286 -6.40 -1.06 -8.84
C GLU A 286 -6.15 -2.02 -7.67
N ALA A 287 -4.89 -2.33 -7.35
CA ALA A 287 -4.52 -3.16 -6.20
C ALA A 287 -4.80 -2.49 -4.84
N PHE A 288 -5.05 -1.17 -4.82
CA PHE A 288 -5.36 -0.39 -3.62
C PHE A 288 -6.85 0.03 -3.56
N GLU A 289 -7.68 -0.43 -4.50
CA GLU A 289 -9.13 -0.17 -4.46
C GLU A 289 -9.80 -1.01 -3.35
N VAL A 290 -10.59 -0.35 -2.49
CA VAL A 290 -11.33 -1.03 -1.39
C VAL A 290 -12.69 -1.59 -1.86
N GLN A 291 -13.19 -1.08 -2.99
CA GLN A 291 -14.40 -1.55 -3.65
C GLN A 291 -14.20 -1.41 -5.16
N GLU A 292 -14.69 -2.40 -5.90
CA GLU A 292 -14.68 -2.40 -7.36
C GLU A 292 -15.39 -1.14 -7.86
N VAL A 293 -14.65 -0.24 -8.52
CA VAL A 293 -15.25 0.91 -9.17
C VAL A 293 -16.01 0.37 -10.39
N VAL A 294 -17.34 0.35 -10.33
CA VAL A 294 -18.16 0.13 -11.53
C VAL A 294 -17.95 1.34 -12.44
N ARG A 295 -16.98 1.24 -13.35
CA ARG A 295 -16.69 2.26 -14.37
C ARG A 295 -17.76 2.13 -15.47
N PRO A 296 -18.42 3.24 -15.89
CA PRO A 296 -19.47 3.21 -16.90
C PRO A 296 -18.99 2.81 -18.30
#